data_AF-A0A7G7KRL2-F1
#
_entry.id   AF-A0A7G7KRL2-F1
#
_cell.length_a   1.000
_cell.length_b   1.000
_cell.length_c   1.000
_cell.angle_alpha   90.00
_cell.angle_beta   90.00
_cell.angle_gamma   90.00
#
_symmetry.space_group_name_H-M   'P 1'
#
loop_
_entity.id
_entity.type
_entity.pdbx_description
1 polymer ?
#
loop_
_entity_poly.entity_id
_entity_poly.type
_entity_poly.pdbx_seq_one_letter_code
_entity_poly.pdbx_strand_id
1 'polypeptide(L)' 'MRYEPGTSECRVLINSKEQIETMLLTLSKLENTEAIREQLRSVHAQLEALHDQVREQRSSVPA' A
#
# COMPACT_ATOMS: atom_id res chain seq x y z
N MET A 1 -23.12 -2.12 -18.16
CA MET A 1 -21.71 -2.55 -18.00
C MET A 1 -21.50 -2.86 -16.52
N ARG A 2 -21.35 -4.14 -16.15
CA ARG A 2 -21.12 -4.54 -14.74
C ARG A 2 -19.68 -4.21 -14.38
N TYR A 3 -19.51 -3.22 -13.51
CA TYR A 3 -18.22 -2.76 -12.99
C TYR A 3 -17.89 -3.57 -11.73
N GLU A 4 -17.07 -4.61 -11.84
CA GLU A 4 -16.42 -5.22 -10.67
C GLU A 4 -14.98 -5.61 -11.00
N PRO A 5 -14.02 -4.70 -10.75
CA PRO A 5 -12.72 -5.16 -10.26
C PRO A 5 -12.16 -4.25 -9.16
N GLY A 6 -11.83 -4.84 -7.99
CA GLY A 6 -11.25 -4.20 -6.81
C GLY A 6 -12.30 -3.55 -5.89
N THR A 7 -12.42 -3.98 -4.63
CA THR A 7 -13.17 -3.21 -3.62
C THR A 7 -12.55 -1.81 -3.48
N SER A 8 -13.35 -0.84 -3.04
CA SER A 8 -12.85 0.50 -2.66
C SER A 8 -11.59 0.41 -1.79
N GLU A 9 -11.56 -0.57 -0.90
CA GLU A 9 -10.44 -0.89 -0.01
C GLU A 9 -9.14 -1.28 -0.73
N CYS A 10 -9.15 -2.21 -1.69
CA CYS A 10 -7.93 -2.54 -2.46
C CYS A 10 -7.39 -1.31 -3.20
N ARG A 11 -8.28 -0.47 -3.76
CA ARG A 11 -7.87 0.78 -4.41
C ARG A 11 -7.24 1.75 -3.44
N VAL A 12 -7.79 1.89 -2.23
CA VAL A 12 -7.19 2.72 -1.17
C VAL A 12 -5.79 2.21 -0.83
N LEU A 13 -5.62 0.90 -0.61
CA LEU A 13 -4.33 0.31 -0.27
C LEU A 13 -3.29 0.48 -1.37
N ILE A 14 -3.67 0.27 -2.63
CA ILE A 14 -2.79 0.51 -3.79
C ILE A 14 -2.35 1.99 -3.82
N ASN A 15 -3.31 2.91 -3.79
CA ASN A 15 -3.02 4.35 -3.84
C ASN A 15 -2.15 4.80 -2.65
N SER A 16 -2.35 4.24 -1.46
CA SER A 16 -1.55 4.57 -0.27
C SER A 16 -0.10 4.09 -0.42
N LYS A 17 0.12 2.88 -0.96
CA LYS A 17 1.48 2.36 -1.21
C LYS A 17 2.23 3.19 -2.25
N GLU A 18 1.58 3.55 -3.36
CA GLU A 18 2.16 4.40 -4.42
C GLU A 18 2.55 5.80 -3.89
N GLN A 19 1.74 6.37 -3.00
CA GLN A 19 2.06 7.63 -2.34
C GLN A 19 3.29 7.52 -1.44
N ILE A 20 3.41 6.43 -0.66
CA ILE A 20 4.60 6.20 0.17
C ILE A 20 5.85 6.06 -0.70
N GLU A 21 5.78 5.33 -1.81
CA GLU A 21 6.89 5.20 -2.77
C GLU A 21 7.32 6.56 -3.31
N THR A 22 6.35 7.41 -3.67
CA THR A 22 6.61 8.79 -4.12
C THR A 22 7.26 9.64 -3.02
N MET A 23 6.81 9.52 -1.77
CA MET A 23 7.39 10.21 -0.62
C MET A 23 8.83 9.75 -0.37
N LEU A 24 9.11 8.44 -0.44
CA LEU A 24 10.45 7.88 -0.29
C LEU A 24 11.43 8.44 -1.33
N LEU A 25 11.00 8.52 -2.60
CA LEU A 25 11.79 9.12 -3.70
C LEU A 25 12.02 10.63 -3.51
N THR A 26 11.05 11.33 -2.92
CA THR A 26 11.19 12.77 -2.66
C THR A 26 12.13 13.02 -1.50
N LEU A 27 11.98 12.27 -0.40
CA LEU A 27 12.81 12.40 0.79
C LEU A 27 14.25 11.95 0.57
N SER A 28 14.52 11.03 -0.38
CA SER A 28 15.90 10.63 -0.69
C SER A 28 16.78 11.75 -1.25
N LYS A 29 16.19 12.90 -1.62
CA LYS A 29 16.89 14.09 -2.08
C LYS A 29 17.35 15.01 -0.93
N LEU A 30 16.93 14.72 0.30
CA LEU A 30 17.25 15.50 1.49
C LEU A 30 18.18 14.69 2.41
N GLU A 31 19.17 15.37 2.98
CA GLU A 31 20.01 14.81 4.04
C GLU A 31 19.21 14.66 5.35
N ASN A 32 19.65 13.74 6.22
CA ASN A 32 19.07 13.50 7.54
C ASN A 32 17.60 13.01 7.51
N THR A 33 17.21 12.29 6.46
CA THR A 33 15.86 11.71 6.32
C THR A 33 15.83 10.18 6.48
N GLU A 34 16.95 9.56 6.85
CA GLU A 34 17.10 8.10 6.96
C GLU A 34 16.03 7.48 7.85
N ALA A 35 15.86 8.01 9.06
CA ALA A 35 14.89 7.52 10.03
C ALA A 35 13.44 7.66 9.52
N ILE A 36 13.11 8.77 8.86
CA ILE A 36 11.78 8.99 8.28
C ILE A 36 11.53 7.99 7.14
N ARG A 37 12.53 7.78 6.27
CA ARG A 37 12.44 6.81 5.17
C ARG A 37 12.29 5.38 5.68
N GLU A 38 12.97 5.02 6.77
CA GLU A 38 12.83 3.71 7.40
C GLU A 38 11.42 3.50 7.98
N GLN A 39 10.87 4.51 8.68
CA GLN A 39 9.49 4.48 9.16
C GLN A 39 8.48 4.33 8.02
N LEU A 40 8.66 5.07 6.92
CA LEU A 40 7.80 4.96 5.74
C LEU A 40 7.86 3.57 5.08
N ARG A 41 9.04 2.94 5.01
CA ARG A 41 9.17 1.55 4.54
C ARG A 41 8.43 0.57 5.45
N SER A 42 8.49 0.77 6.76
CA SER A 42 7.74 -0.06 7.72
C SER A 42 6.23 0.08 7.51
N VAL A 43 5.74 1.31 7.30
CA VAL A 43 4.31 1.54 6.99
C VAL A 43 3.93 0.92 5.65
N HIS A 44 4.75 1.04 4.61
CA HIS A 44 4.51 0.40 3.31
C HIS A 44 4.39 -1.12 3.44
N ALA A 45 5.30 -1.77 4.18
CA ALA A 45 5.26 -3.21 4.43
C ALA A 45 3.98 -3.63 5.19
N GLN A 46 3.52 -2.83 6.16
CA GLN A 46 2.26 -3.08 6.86
C GLN A 46 1.05 -2.97 5.93
N LEU A 47 1.05 -2.00 5.01
CA LEU A 47 0.00 -1.86 4.01
C LEU A 47 0.00 -3.00 2.98
N GLU A 48 1.18 -3.52 2.60
CA GLU A 48 1.29 -4.69 1.74
C GLU A 48 0.71 -5.93 2.43
N ALA A 49 1.08 -6.18 3.69
CA ALA A 49 0.54 -7.29 4.47
C ALA A 49 -0.99 -7.20 4.62
N LEU A 50 -1.53 -6.01 4.86
CA LEU A 50 -2.97 -5.79 4.90
C LEU A 50 -3.63 -6.03 3.53
N HIS A 51 -2.99 -5.59 2.45
CA HIS A 51 -3.49 -5.79 1.11
C HIS A 51 -3.54 -7.29 0.74
N ASP A 52 -2.53 -8.06 1.11
CA ASP A 52 -2.52 -9.51 0.90
C ASP A 52 -3.62 -10.21 1.72
N GLN A 53 -3.85 -9.81 2.98
CA GLN A 53 -4.97 -10.33 3.77
C GLN A 53 -6.33 -10.07 3.11
N VAL A 54 -6.54 -8.86 2.59
CA VAL A 54 -7.78 -8.51 1.87
C VAL A 54 -7.94 -9.37 0.61
N ARG A 55 -6.84 -9.68 -0.09
CA ARG A 55 -6.86 -10.56 -1.27
C ARG A 55 -7.20 -12.00 -0.89
N GLU A 56 -6.56 -12.54 0.14
CA GLU A 56 -6.79 -13.89 0.64
C GLU A 56 -8.23 -14.10 1.12
N GLN A 57 -8.77 -13.16 1.92
CA GLN A 57 -10.15 -13.22 2.38
C GLN A 57 -11.12 -13.34 1.21
N ARG A 58 -10.89 -12.58 0.13
CA ARG A 58 -11.73 -12.64 -1.08
C ARG A 58 -11.58 -13.93 -1.86
N SER A 59 -10.37 -14.48 -1.94
CA SER A 59 -10.15 -15.79 -2.58
C SER A 59 -10.78 -16.94 -1.80
N SER A 60 -11.05 -16.76 -0.50
CA SER A 60 -11.64 -17.78 0.37
C SER A 60 -13.18 -17.78 0.45
N VAL A 61 -13.87 -16.79 -0.14
CA VAL A 61 -15.34 -16.75 -0.17
C VAL A 61 -15.84 -17.57 -1.37
N PRO A 62 -16.56 -18.70 -1.17
CA PRO A 62 -17.24 -19.40 -2.26
C PRO A 62 -18.41 -18.55 -2.79
N ALA A 63 -18.56 -18.55 -4.12
CA ALA A 63 -19.56 -17.79 -4.88
C ALA A 63 -21.01 -18.13 -4.50
#